data_AF-A0A7C7KM54-F1
#
_entry.id   AF-A0A7C7KM54-F1
#
_cell.length_a   1.000
_cell.length_b   1.000
_cell.length_c   1.000
_cell.angle_alpha   90.00
_cell.angle_beta   90.00
_cell.angle_gamma   90.00
#
_symmetry.space_group_name_H-M   'P 1'
#
loop_
_entity.id
_entity.type
_entity.pdbx_description
1 polymer ?
#
loop_
_entity_poly.entity_id
_entity_poly.type
_entity_poly.pdbx_seq_one_letter_code
_entity_poly.pdbx_strand_id
1 'polypeptide(L)' 'SGIQSHRHCSVCWAPIPLAADPAVCGSEDCTATFEKREGSRKRLTIMLYLFPAIAILLAVLSSL' A
#
# COMPACT_ATOMS: atom_id res chain seq x y z
N SER A 1 -20.00 22.14 13.90
CA SER A 1 -19.62 22.05 12.48
C SER A 1 -19.69 20.59 12.04
N GLY A 2 -20.82 20.17 11.47
CA GLY A 2 -21.02 18.79 11.00
C GLY A 2 -20.41 18.58 9.61
N ILE A 3 -19.09 18.50 9.52
CA ILE A 3 -18.42 18.17 8.25
C ILE A 3 -18.49 16.66 8.12
N GLN A 4 -19.35 16.16 7.22
CA GLN A 4 -19.36 14.75 6.87
C GLN A 4 -17.98 14.39 6.32
N SER A 5 -17.33 13.41 6.95
CA SER A 5 -16.05 12.88 6.51
C SER A 5 -16.18 12.47 5.05
N HIS A 6 -15.26 12.88 4.18
CA HIS A 6 -15.21 12.45 2.78
C HIS A 6 -13.82 11.87 2.52
N ARG A 7 -13.72 10.90 1.61
CA ARG A 7 -12.42 10.39 1.16
C ARG A 7 -12.03 11.10 -0.13
N HIS A 8 -10.72 11.24 -0.35
CA HIS A 8 -10.16 11.77 -1.59
C HIS A 8 -9.45 10.66 -2.34
N CYS A 9 -9.44 10.74 -3.67
CA CYS A 9 -8.62 9.86 -4.50
C CYS A 9 -7.14 9.99 -4.11
N SER A 10 -6.47 8.87 -3.88
CA SER A 10 -5.04 8.84 -3.55
C SER A 10 -4.11 9.31 -4.70
N VAL A 11 -4.66 9.50 -5.90
CA VAL A 11 -3.91 9.91 -7.10
C VAL A 11 -4.26 11.33 -7.51
N CYS A 12 -5.54 11.61 -7.78
CA CYS A 12 -6.00 12.90 -8.33
C CYS A 12 -6.72 13.80 -7.31
N TRP A 13 -6.88 13.36 -6.07
CA TRP A 13 -7.56 14.10 -5.00
C TRP A 13 -9.03 14.47 -5.26
N ALA A 14 -9.67 13.85 -6.25
CA ALA A 14 -11.11 14.00 -6.46
C ALA A 14 -11.90 13.48 -5.22
N PRO A 15 -13.04 14.10 -4.87
CA PRO A 15 -13.89 13.62 -3.78
C PRO A 15 -14.53 12.26 -4.14
N ILE A 16 -14.49 11.32 -3.18
CA ILE A 16 -14.98 9.95 -3.31
C ILE A 16 -15.81 9.60 -2.06
N PRO A 17 -16.90 8.81 -2.18
CA PRO A 17 -17.61 8.29 -1.00
C PRO A 17 -16.67 7.50 -0.08
N LEU A 18 -16.91 7.56 1.24
CA LEU A 18 -16.02 6.90 2.22
C LEU A 18 -15.96 5.39 2.08
N ALA A 19 -17.02 4.79 1.56
CA ALA A 19 -17.14 3.35 1.35
C ALA A 19 -16.46 2.88 0.05
N ALA A 20 -15.85 3.77 -0.73
CA ALA A 20 -15.14 3.35 -1.93
C ALA A 20 -13.88 2.54 -1.57
N ASP A 21 -13.86 1.31 -2.05
CA ASP A 21 -12.72 0.41 -2.06
C ASP A 21 -12.59 -0.17 -3.48
N PRO A 22 -11.52 0.14 -4.24
CA PRO A 22 -10.28 0.83 -3.85
C PRO A 22 -10.41 2.35 -3.65
N ALA A 23 -9.46 2.95 -2.92
CA ALA A 23 -9.41 4.40 -2.63
C ALA A 23 -8.98 5.29 -3.83
N VAL A 24 -9.61 5.05 -4.99
CA VAL A 24 -9.43 5.78 -6.25
C VAL A 24 -10.78 6.09 -6.90
N CYS A 25 -10.83 7.16 -7.70
CA CYS A 25 -12.08 7.69 -8.25
C CYS A 25 -12.64 6.88 -9.44
N GLY A 26 -12.02 5.75 -9.80
CA GLY A 26 -12.47 4.88 -10.90
C GLY A 26 -11.99 5.28 -12.29
N SER A 27 -11.20 6.34 -12.46
CA SER A 27 -10.56 6.63 -13.75
C SER A 27 -9.47 5.61 -14.05
N GLU A 28 -9.28 5.29 -15.33
CA GLU A 28 -8.29 4.31 -15.79
C GLU A 28 -6.87 4.68 -15.33
N ASP A 29 -6.50 5.96 -15.45
CA ASP A 29 -5.19 6.47 -15.03
C ASP A 29 -4.94 6.32 -13.52
N CYS A 30 -5.96 6.62 -12.70
CA CYS A 30 -5.86 6.51 -11.25
C CYS A 30 -5.80 5.05 -10.82
N THR A 31 -6.58 4.18 -11.48
CA THR A 31 -6.60 2.74 -11.21
C THR A 31 -5.27 2.10 -11.58
N ALA A 32 -4.73 2.37 -12.77
CA ALA A 32 -3.43 1.87 -13.21
C ALA A 32 -2.28 2.36 -12.30
N THR A 33 -2.34 3.61 -11.84
CA THR A 33 -1.35 4.15 -10.89
C THR A 33 -1.45 3.48 -9.52
N PHE A 34 -2.67 3.25 -9.04
CA PHE A 34 -2.92 2.58 -7.77
C PHE A 34 -2.43 1.13 -7.79
N GLU A 35 -2.75 0.36 -8.83
CA GLU A 35 -2.29 -1.03 -8.95
C GLU A 35 -0.76 -1.13 -8.98
N LYS A 36 -0.08 -0.24 -9.73
CA LYS A 36 1.39 -0.17 -9.75
C LYS A 36 1.97 0.12 -8.37
N ARG A 37 1.39 1.09 -7.64
CA ARG A 37 1.83 1.47 -6.29
C ARG A 37 1.56 0.35 -5.28
N GLU A 38 0.40 -0.29 -5.37
CA GLU A 38 0.02 -1.38 -4.49
C GLU A 38 0.92 -2.61 -4.68
N GLY A 39 1.25 -2.95 -5.92
CA GLY A 39 2.22 -4.01 -6.23
C GLY A 39 3.61 -3.70 -5.66
N SER A 40 4.08 -2.47 -5.82
CA SER A 40 5.36 -2.03 -5.25
C SER A 40 5.36 -2.09 -3.72
N ARG A 41 4.28 -1.63 -3.09
CA ARG A 41 4.11 -1.66 -1.63
C ARG A 41 4.12 -3.07 -1.09
N LYS A 42 3.41 -4.02 -1.71
CA LYS A 42 3.44 -5.45 -1.35
C LYS A 42 4.86 -6.01 -1.44
N ARG A 43 5.58 -5.73 -2.53
CA ARG A 43 6.98 -6.19 -2.70
C ARG A 43 7.91 -5.59 -1.65
N LEU A 44 7.79 -4.29 -1.36
CA LEU A 44 8.58 -3.61 -0.34
C LEU A 44 8.30 -4.19 1.05
N THR A 45 7.02 -4.41 1.39
CA THR A 45 6.62 -5.05 2.64
C THR A 45 7.23 -6.44 2.76
N ILE A 46 7.16 -7.27 1.71
CA ILE A 46 7.78 -8.60 1.71
C ILE A 46 9.30 -8.49 1.93
N MET A 47 10.00 -7.61 1.19
CA MET A 47 11.44 -7.41 1.33
C MET A 47 11.84 -6.98 2.75
N LEU A 48 11.06 -6.08 3.36
CA LEU A 48 11.29 -5.57 4.72
C LEU A 48 11.24 -6.69 5.77
N TYR A 49 10.41 -7.71 5.57
CA TYR A 49 10.34 -8.86 6.49
C TYR A 49 11.28 -10.00 6.12
N LEU A 50 11.44 -10.27 4.82
CA LEU A 50 12.25 -11.39 4.32
C LEU A 50 13.73 -11.17 4.64
N PHE A 51 14.25 -9.97 4.42
CA PHE A 51 15.66 -9.65 4.65
C PHE A 51 16.10 -9.86 6.11
N PRO A 52 15.47 -9.24 7.13
CA PRO A 52 15.86 -9.47 8.50
C PRO A 52 15.62 -10.91 8.96
N ALA A 53 14.57 -11.59 8.47
CA ALA A 53 14.32 -12.99 8.81
C ALA A 53 15.47 -13.90 8.35
N ILE A 54 15.95 -13.72 7.11
CA ILE A 54 17.09 -14.47 6.58
C ILE A 54 18.37 -14.13 7.37
N ALA A 55 18.62 -12.85 7.66
CA ALA A 55 19.80 -12.44 8.42
C ALA A 55 19.84 -13.09 9.82
N ILE A 56 18.71 -13.11 10.53
CA ILE A 56 18.60 -13.76 11.84
C ILE A 56 18.82 -15.26 11.73
N LEU A 57 18.20 -15.92 10.73
CA LEU A 57 18.37 -17.35 10.52
C LEU A 57 19.84 -17.73 10.28
N LEU A 58 20.54 -16.98 9.43
CA LEU A 58 21.96 -17.20 9.15
C LEU A 58 22.84 -16.93 10.38
N ALA A 59 22.53 -15.89 11.16
CA ALA A 59 23.25 -15.58 12.39
C ALA A 59 23.12 -16.72 13.42
N VAL A 60 21.92 -17.27 13.58
CA VAL A 60 21.68 -18.43 14.47
C VAL A 60 22.47 -19.63 13.98
N LEU A 61 22.34 -20.01 12.71
CA LEU A 61 23.06 -21.15 12.13
C LEU A 61 24.58 -21.03 12.22
N SER A 62 25.12 -19.80 12.16
CA SER A 62 26.56 -19.54 12.27
C SER A 62 27.06 -19.46 13.72
N SER A 63 26.15 -19.47 14.70
CA SER A 63 26.45 -19.39 16.14
C SER A 63 26.32 -20.74 16.87
N LEU A 64 25.87 -21.79 16.18
CA LEU A 64 25.85 -23.19 16.62
C LEU A 64 27.14 -23.90 16.18
#